data_AF-A0A2M7K207-F1
#
_entry.id   AF-A0A2M7K207-F1
#
_cell.length_a   1.000
_cell.length_b   1.000
_cell.length_c   1.000
_cell.angle_alpha   90.00
_cell.angle_beta   90.00
_cell.angle_gamma   90.00
#
_symmetry.space_group_name_H-M   'P 1'
#
loop_
_entity.id
_entity.type
_entity.pdbx_description
1 polymer ?
#
loop_
_entity_poly.entity_id
_entity_poly.type
_entity_poly.pdbx_seq_one_letter_code
_entity_poly.pdbx_strand_id
1 'polypeptide(L)'
;FESYIINLAVLKNHSAVKMTAAMKNVFGFYLNKIFIRWPATRSFSGGWWNKSELHMYGVPESIIDLCRYIHFDFNIVDASIGQRKSEVHGQPCDPPIGKIIAGFDAHEVDKICAPLLNLAPKEIKYL
;
A
#
# COMPACT_ATOMS: atom_id res chain seq x y z
N PHE A 1 -20.35 -8.71 18.47
CA PHE A 1 -19.11 -9.32 17.94
C PHE A 1 -18.10 -8.21 17.78
N GLU A 2 -16.89 -8.39 18.29
CA GLU A 2 -15.75 -7.55 17.92
C GLU A 2 -15.16 -8.12 16.63
N SER A 3 -15.01 -7.28 15.61
CA SER A 3 -14.38 -7.63 14.34
C SER A 3 -12.92 -7.21 14.36
N TYR A 4 -12.05 -8.00 13.73
CA TYR A 4 -10.61 -7.74 13.62
C TYR A 4 -10.23 -7.66 12.14
N ILE A 5 -9.51 -6.62 11.75
CA ILE A 5 -9.05 -6.36 10.38
C ILE A 5 -7.53 -6.52 10.33
N ILE A 6 -7.07 -7.55 9.62
CA ILE A 6 -5.65 -7.79 9.38
C ILE A 6 -5.26 -7.23 8.02
N ASN A 7 -4.28 -6.33 8.01
CA ASN A 7 -3.69 -5.76 6.81
C ASN A 7 -2.54 -6.65 6.31
N LEU A 8 -2.73 -7.32 5.17
CA LEU A 8 -1.70 -8.14 4.54
C LEU A 8 -1.16 -7.48 3.27
N ALA A 9 0.03 -6.90 3.37
CA ALA A 9 0.70 -6.18 2.28
C ALA A 9 1.89 -6.97 1.73
N VAL A 10 2.29 -6.67 0.49
CA VAL A 10 3.52 -7.20 -0.13
C VAL A 10 4.51 -6.07 -0.31
N LEU A 11 5.75 -6.27 0.14
CA LEU A 11 6.80 -5.27 0.06
C LEU A 11 7.28 -5.06 -1.38
N LYS A 12 7.17 -3.82 -1.87
CA LYS A 12 7.66 -3.46 -3.21
C LYS A 12 8.08 -2.00 -3.36
N ASN A 13 8.98 -1.72 -4.30
CA ASN A 13 9.22 -0.37 -4.77
C ASN A 13 7.97 0.20 -5.44
N HIS A 14 7.81 1.51 -5.37
CA HIS A 14 6.76 2.23 -6.08
C HIS A 14 7.30 3.54 -6.65
N SER A 15 7.00 3.81 -7.91
CA SER A 15 7.41 5.02 -8.63
C SER A 15 7.04 6.34 -7.90
N ALA A 16 5.76 6.50 -7.51
CA ALA A 16 5.25 7.72 -6.91
C ALA A 16 5.65 7.94 -5.44
N VAL A 17 5.77 6.86 -4.65
CA VAL A 17 5.92 6.94 -3.19
C VAL A 17 7.09 6.12 -2.63
N LYS A 18 8.00 5.69 -3.50
CA LYS A 18 9.20 4.87 -3.22
C LYS A 18 8.91 3.45 -2.76
N MET A 19 7.92 3.23 -1.90
CA MET A 19 7.60 1.94 -1.30
C MET A 19 6.09 1.69 -1.23
N THR A 20 5.70 0.43 -1.34
CA THR A 20 4.42 -0.11 -0.87
C THR A 20 4.70 -1.08 0.26
N ALA A 21 4.07 -0.84 1.40
CA ALA A 21 4.01 -1.74 2.55
C ALA A 21 2.65 -1.56 3.25
N ALA A 22 2.58 -1.57 4.58
CA ALA A 22 1.35 -1.58 5.36
C ALA A 22 0.49 -0.33 5.11
N MET A 23 1.05 0.89 5.26
CA MET A 23 0.27 2.12 5.11
C MET A 23 -0.29 2.27 3.70
N LYS A 24 0.52 1.98 2.68
CA LYS A 24 0.07 2.07 1.27
C LYS A 24 -1.07 1.10 0.94
N ASN A 25 -1.15 -0.04 1.62
CA ASN A 25 -2.17 -1.06 1.37
C ASN A 25 -3.60 -0.57 1.68
N VAL A 26 -3.74 0.52 2.46
CA VAL A 26 -5.04 1.18 2.73
C VAL A 26 -5.76 1.63 1.46
N PHE A 27 -5.04 1.85 0.35
CA PHE A 27 -5.64 2.11 -0.96
C PHE A 27 -6.62 1.01 -1.39
N GLY A 28 -6.47 -0.22 -0.87
CA GLY A 28 -7.41 -1.34 -1.00
C GLY A 28 -8.85 -1.01 -0.62
N PHE A 29 -9.03 -0.18 0.40
CA PHE A 29 -10.34 0.13 1.00
C PHE A 29 -11.05 1.30 0.34
N TYR A 30 -10.36 2.05 -0.52
CA TYR A 30 -10.98 3.17 -1.19
C TYR A 30 -12.00 2.72 -2.23
N LEU A 31 -13.22 3.24 -2.08
CA LEU A 31 -14.31 3.09 -3.03
C LEU A 31 -14.62 4.46 -3.61
N ASN A 32 -14.42 4.63 -4.92
CA ASN A 32 -14.80 5.88 -5.56
C ASN A 32 -16.32 6.04 -5.65
N LYS A 33 -16.79 7.30 -5.71
CA LYS A 33 -18.24 7.61 -5.73
C LYS A 33 -18.97 7.01 -6.94
N ILE A 34 -18.25 6.80 -8.04
CA ILE A 34 -18.81 6.23 -9.27
C ILE A 34 -19.13 4.74 -9.06
N PHE A 35 -18.26 4.00 -8.37
CA PHE A 35 -18.46 2.61 -7.99
C PHE A 35 -19.64 2.42 -7.03
N ILE A 36 -19.83 3.35 -6.09
CA ILE A 36 -20.95 3.31 -5.13
C ILE A 36 -22.31 3.58 -5.82
N ARG A 37 -22.35 4.42 -6.87
CA ARG A 37 -23.60 4.82 -7.56
C ARG A 37 -24.01 3.89 -8.71
N TRP A 38 -23.12 3.04 -9.21
CA TRP A 38 -23.39 2.15 -10.35
C TRP A 38 -22.88 0.73 -10.10
N PRO A 39 -23.78 -0.24 -9.77
CA PRO A 39 -23.36 -1.60 -9.49
C PRO A 39 -22.93 -2.30 -10.80
N ALA A 40 -21.64 -2.59 -10.89
CA ALA A 40 -21.00 -3.82 -11.40
C ALA A 40 -21.52 -4.49 -12.71
N THR A 41 -22.25 -3.81 -13.60
CA THR A 41 -22.72 -4.41 -14.87
C THR A 41 -22.11 -3.79 -16.12
N ARG A 42 -21.21 -2.82 -15.97
CA ARG A 42 -20.33 -2.38 -17.05
C ARG A 42 -18.90 -2.50 -16.60
N SER A 43 -18.20 -3.51 -17.11
CA SER A 43 -16.74 -3.44 -17.28
C SER A 43 -16.45 -2.05 -17.83
N PHE A 44 -15.71 -1.24 -17.08
CA PHE A 44 -15.38 0.13 -17.45
C PHE A 44 -14.63 0.13 -18.79
N SER A 45 -15.37 0.27 -19.88
CA SER A 45 -14.87 0.50 -21.24
C SER A 45 -14.36 1.95 -21.39
N GLY A 46 -13.62 2.42 -20.37
CA GLY A 46 -13.09 3.78 -20.22
C GLY A 46 -11.94 3.91 -19.21
N GLY A 47 -11.40 2.80 -18.68
CA GLY A 47 -10.04 2.78 -18.08
C GLY A 47 -9.85 3.39 -16.69
N TRP A 48 -10.89 3.83 -15.98
CA TRP A 48 -10.75 4.39 -14.64
C TRP A 48 -10.77 3.30 -13.58
N TRP A 49 -9.57 2.84 -13.21
CA TRP A 49 -9.33 1.94 -12.08
C TRP A 49 -9.85 2.58 -10.77
N ASN A 50 -10.54 1.83 -9.90
CA ASN A 50 -11.20 2.37 -8.68
C ASN A 50 -10.29 3.32 -7.85
N LYS A 51 -8.98 3.03 -7.83
CA LYS A 51 -7.96 3.75 -7.04
C LYS A 51 -7.20 4.82 -7.83
N SER A 52 -7.51 5.05 -9.10
CA SER A 52 -6.82 6.06 -9.93
C SER A 52 -7.11 7.49 -9.47
N GLU A 53 -8.30 7.73 -8.92
CA GLU A 53 -8.70 9.03 -8.36
C GLU A 53 -7.74 9.51 -7.26
N LEU A 54 -7.27 8.59 -6.40
CA LEU A 54 -6.28 8.89 -5.38
C LEU A 54 -4.93 9.37 -5.93
N HIS A 55 -4.60 9.05 -7.18
CA HIS A 55 -3.39 9.58 -7.82
C HIS A 55 -3.55 11.03 -8.24
N MET A 56 -4.79 11.48 -8.51
CA MET A 56 -5.08 12.88 -8.84
C MET A 56 -4.99 13.78 -7.60
N TYR A 57 -5.27 13.26 -6.41
CA TYR A 57 -5.20 14.01 -5.15
C TYR A 57 -3.80 14.08 -4.53
N GLY A 58 -2.86 13.29 -5.04
CA GLY A 58 -1.56 13.11 -4.42
C GLY A 58 -1.49 11.78 -3.67
N VAL A 59 -0.56 10.94 -4.08
CA VAL A 59 -0.44 9.58 -3.54
C VAL A 59 0.00 9.58 -2.07
N PRO A 60 1.04 10.34 -1.65
CA PRO A 60 1.39 10.44 -0.23
C PRO A 60 0.24 10.98 0.63
N GLU A 61 -0.39 12.07 0.20
CA GLU A 61 -1.47 12.77 0.90
C GLU A 61 -2.67 11.83 1.09
N SER A 62 -3.04 11.11 0.04
CA SER A 62 -4.10 10.11 0.09
C SER A 62 -3.80 8.97 1.07
N ILE A 63 -2.54 8.54 1.21
CA ILE A 63 -2.18 7.49 2.18
C ILE A 63 -2.38 8.02 3.59
N ILE A 64 -1.84 9.21 3.89
CA ILE A 64 -1.94 9.85 5.21
C ILE A 64 -3.41 10.03 5.57
N ASP A 65 -4.21 10.61 4.67
CA ASP A 65 -5.63 10.85 4.92
C ASP A 65 -6.38 9.55 5.16
N LEU A 66 -6.20 8.53 4.32
CA LEU A 66 -6.89 7.25 4.50
C LEU A 66 -6.49 6.55 5.81
N CYS A 67 -5.21 6.57 6.19
CA CYS A 67 -4.74 6.01 7.47
C CYS A 67 -5.31 6.72 8.71
N ARG A 68 -5.85 7.94 8.58
CA ARG A 68 -6.56 8.62 9.67
C ARG A 68 -7.99 8.13 9.89
N TYR A 69 -8.58 7.47 8.90
CA TYR A 69 -9.97 6.99 8.95
C TYR A 69 -10.10 5.47 8.94
N ILE A 70 -9.09 4.76 8.41
CA ILE A 70 -9.08 3.30 8.32
C ILE A 70 -8.00 2.78 9.26
N HIS A 71 -8.44 2.10 10.30
CA HIS A 71 -7.57 1.47 11.28
C HIS A 71 -7.55 -0.04 11.04
N PHE A 72 -6.34 -0.57 10.93
CA PHE A 72 -6.09 -2.00 10.92
C PHE A 72 -5.67 -2.43 12.32
N ASP A 73 -6.23 -3.52 12.80
CA ASP A 73 -5.93 -4.02 14.14
C ASP A 73 -4.58 -4.76 14.19
N PHE A 74 -4.08 -5.23 13.04
CA PHE A 74 -2.75 -5.81 12.91
C PHE A 74 -2.25 -5.72 11.46
N ASN A 75 -0.95 -5.48 11.29
CA ASN A 75 -0.30 -5.34 9.99
C ASN A 75 0.72 -6.45 9.80
N ILE A 76 0.73 -7.05 8.61
CA ILE A 76 1.69 -8.05 8.15
C ILE A 76 2.17 -7.63 6.77
N VAL A 77 3.49 -7.49 6.62
CA VAL A 77 4.14 -7.23 5.35
C VAL A 77 4.94 -8.45 4.95
N ASP A 78 4.53 -9.08 3.84
CA ASP A 78 5.30 -10.12 3.18
C ASP A 78 6.48 -9.50 2.44
N ALA A 79 7.67 -9.70 2.99
CA ALA A 79 8.96 -9.39 2.40
C ALA A 79 9.78 -10.67 2.20
N SER A 80 9.14 -11.81 1.95
CA SER A 80 9.83 -13.08 1.67
C SER A 80 10.70 -12.95 0.42
N ILE A 81 10.18 -12.32 -0.62
CA ILE A 81 10.90 -12.00 -1.86
C ILE A 81 11.18 -10.50 -1.93
N GLY A 82 10.13 -9.68 -1.88
CA GLY A 82 10.19 -8.25 -2.15
C GLY A 82 10.37 -7.93 -3.64
N GLN A 83 9.95 -6.74 -4.08
CA GLN A 83 10.07 -6.32 -5.49
C GLN A 83 10.76 -4.96 -5.61
N ARG A 84 11.74 -4.83 -6.51
CA ARG A 84 12.51 -3.59 -6.76
C ARG A 84 12.19 -3.01 -8.14
N LYS A 85 12.67 -1.78 -8.38
CA LYS A 85 12.59 -1.00 -9.64
C LYS A 85 11.20 -0.47 -10.04
N SER A 86 10.11 -1.21 -9.83
CA SER A 86 8.75 -0.76 -10.16
C SER A 86 7.70 -1.56 -9.38
N GLU A 87 6.51 -1.00 -9.24
CA GLU A 87 5.34 -1.59 -8.59
C GLU A 87 4.53 -2.55 -9.49
N VAL A 88 4.69 -2.47 -10.82
CA VAL A 88 3.99 -3.32 -11.82
C VAL A 88 4.95 -4.25 -12.55
N HIS A 89 6.04 -3.70 -13.09
CA HIS A 89 7.03 -4.44 -13.89
C HIS A 89 8.37 -4.55 -13.16
N GLY A 90 8.31 -4.61 -11.84
CA GLY A 90 9.49 -4.75 -11.01
C GLY A 90 10.15 -6.12 -11.16
N GLN A 91 11.31 -6.25 -10.54
CA GLN A 91 12.03 -7.52 -10.46
C GLN A 91 12.04 -7.98 -8.99
N PRO A 92 12.03 -9.29 -8.72
CA PRO A 92 12.30 -9.82 -7.39
C PRO A 92 13.57 -9.21 -6.79
N CYS A 93 13.63 -9.02 -5.47
CA CYS A 93 14.91 -8.74 -4.84
C CYS A 93 15.85 -9.94 -5.03
N ASP A 94 17.11 -9.63 -5.31
CA ASP A 94 18.18 -10.62 -5.44
C ASP A 94 19.37 -10.16 -4.58
N PRO A 95 19.66 -10.82 -3.45
CA PRO A 95 18.94 -11.99 -2.92
C PRO A 95 17.52 -11.63 -2.42
N PRO A 96 16.60 -12.61 -2.31
CA PRO A 96 15.32 -12.44 -1.64
C PRO A 96 15.49 -11.90 -0.22
N ILE A 97 14.58 -11.03 0.23
CA ILE A 97 14.68 -10.40 1.55
C ILE A 97 14.48 -11.41 2.69
N GLY A 98 13.61 -12.41 2.50
CA GLY A 98 13.43 -13.53 3.43
C GLY A 98 12.81 -13.16 4.78
N LYS A 99 11.95 -12.14 4.84
CA LYS A 99 11.37 -11.64 6.11
C LYS A 99 9.86 -11.50 6.04
N ILE A 100 9.22 -11.65 7.21
CA ILE A 100 7.86 -11.18 7.45
C ILE A 100 7.96 -10.10 8.53
N ILE A 101 7.43 -8.92 8.26
CA ILE A 101 7.39 -7.82 9.23
C ILE A 101 5.96 -7.70 9.72
N ALA A 102 5.76 -7.60 11.03
CA ALA A 102 4.42 -7.50 11.60
C ALA A 102 4.39 -6.59 12.82
N GLY A 103 3.25 -5.93 13.04
CA GLY A 103 3.06 -5.01 14.13
C GLY A 103 1.68 -4.38 14.18
N PHE A 104 1.37 -3.76 15.32
CA PHE A 104 0.09 -3.07 15.54
C PHE A 104 0.06 -1.67 14.92
N ASP A 105 1.22 -1.05 14.72
CA ASP A 105 1.33 0.29 14.11
C ASP A 105 1.87 0.19 12.68
N ALA A 106 1.06 0.60 11.70
CA ALA A 106 1.43 0.57 10.28
C ALA A 106 2.60 1.52 9.95
N HIS A 107 2.74 2.64 10.65
CA HIS A 107 3.83 3.61 10.47
C HIS A 107 5.16 3.02 10.91
N GLU A 108 5.19 2.41 12.08
CA GLU A 108 6.40 1.74 12.60
C GLU A 108 6.77 0.52 11.75
N VAL A 109 5.78 -0.25 11.28
CA VAL A 109 6.01 -1.35 10.32
C VAL A 109 6.66 -0.84 9.03
N ASP A 110 6.13 0.24 8.42
CA ASP A 110 6.70 0.79 7.20
C ASP A 110 8.12 1.35 7.41
N LYS A 111 8.41 1.99 8.56
CA LYS A 111 9.78 2.42 8.91
C LYS A 111 10.77 1.26 8.92
N ILE A 112 10.37 0.09 9.42
CA ILE A 112 11.19 -1.12 9.42
C ILE A 112 11.33 -1.70 8.01
N CYS A 113 10.28 -1.59 7.18
CA CYS A 113 10.30 -2.07 5.80
C CYS A 113 11.21 -1.25 4.88
N ALA A 114 11.31 0.06 5.06
CA ALA A 114 12.03 0.95 4.14
C ALA A 114 13.51 0.54 3.92
N PRO A 115 14.31 0.27 4.97
CA PRO A 115 15.69 -0.18 4.80
C PRO A 115 15.84 -1.50 4.02
N LEU A 116 14.82 -2.37 4.01
CA LEU A 116 14.85 -3.64 3.27
C LEU A 116 14.88 -3.43 1.73
N LEU A 117 14.42 -2.26 1.27
CA LEU A 117 14.49 -1.82 -0.12
C LEU A 117 15.62 -0.81 -0.38
N ASN A 118 16.56 -0.66 0.57
CA ASN A 118 17.62 0.34 0.54
C ASN A 118 17.08 1.78 0.50
N LEU A 119 15.98 2.06 1.18
CA LEU A 119 15.40 3.40 1.33
C LEU A 119 15.59 3.88 2.78
N ALA A 120 15.93 5.15 2.96
CA ALA A 120 15.83 5.77 4.29
C ALA A 120 14.36 6.17 4.54
N PRO A 121 13.79 5.95 5.73
CA PRO A 121 12.42 6.33 6.04
C PRO A 121 12.10 7.80 5.72
N LYS A 122 13.05 8.70 5.94
CA LYS A 122 12.95 10.15 5.63
C LYS A 122 12.76 10.48 4.14
N GLU A 123 13.02 9.53 3.23
CA GLU A 123 12.82 9.71 1.79
C GLU A 123 11.38 9.38 1.36
N ILE A 124 10.57 8.81 2.25
CA ILE A 124 9.21 8.35 1.99
C ILE A 124 8.24 9.37 2.56
N LYS A 125 7.63 10.17 1.68
CA LYS A 125 6.82 11.33 2.06
C LYS A 125 5.60 11.05 2.96
N TYR A 126 5.11 9.82 2.97
CA TYR A 126 3.95 9.44 3.78
C TYR A 126 4.32 8.89 5.17
N LEU A 127 5.62 8.75 5.45
CA LEU A 127 6.19 8.44 6.76
C LEU A 127 6.60 9.73 7.47
#